data_AF-A0A928NE32-F1
#
_entry.id   AF-A0A928NE32-F1
#
_cell.length_a   1.000
_cell.length_b   1.000
_cell.length_c   1.000
_cell.angle_alpha   90.00
_cell.angle_beta   90.00
_cell.angle_gamma   90.00
#
_symmetry.space_group_name_H-M   'P 1'
#
loop_
_entity.id
_entity.type
_entity.pdbx_description
1 polymer ?
#
loop_
_entity_poly.entity_id
_entity_poly.type
_entity_poly.pdbx_seq_one_letter_code
_entity_poly.pdbx_strand_id
1 'polypeptide(L)'
;MIKLFKNKKRKAIAFVDYEYWFYSCKEKFSIAPNIQKWKKEIEEKYDVKDIMIFGDFSHENITGELPKIRRITNTIIETGNTFAKRKKDMTDFVMLDYIYQATENHKDVDTYILFTGDGHFQSVVKYLSNKKGKDVVVYGLPDSFSKQLQDVATDAILVDLDGDIQERNCRMILNNMAIIEDKSDIMANFLQAVETVSKASNIPEEEFGNMLMKALKTCCGEV
;
A
#
# COMPACT_ATOMS: atom_id res chain seq x y z
N MET A 1 31.11 -24.81 18.23
CA MET A 1 30.05 -24.88 17.20
C MET A 1 28.82 -24.18 17.73
N ILE A 2 28.72 -22.86 17.52
CA ILE A 2 27.58 -22.05 18.00
C ILE A 2 26.44 -22.27 17.02
N LYS A 3 25.39 -22.99 17.44
CA LYS A 3 24.12 -23.04 16.71
C LYS A 3 23.51 -21.64 16.78
N LEU A 4 23.58 -20.90 15.68
CA LEU A 4 22.85 -19.66 15.48
C LEU A 4 21.36 -20.03 15.46
N PHE A 5 20.67 -19.91 16.60
CA PHE A 5 19.21 -20.03 16.63
C PHE A 5 18.65 -18.86 15.81
N LYS A 6 18.34 -19.11 14.53
CA LYS A 6 17.40 -18.25 13.80
C LYS A 6 16.10 -18.33 14.59
N ASN A 7 15.74 -17.26 15.28
CA ASN A 7 14.41 -17.15 15.90
C ASN A 7 13.38 -17.45 14.80
N LYS A 8 12.58 -18.49 15.01
CA LYS A 8 11.55 -18.89 14.05
C LYS A 8 10.51 -17.78 14.00
N LYS A 9 10.26 -17.25 12.80
CA LYS A 9 9.22 -16.23 12.60
C LYS A 9 7.86 -16.79 13.01
N ARG A 10 7.04 -15.95 13.63
CA ARG A 10 5.65 -16.30 13.97
C ARG A 10 4.85 -16.53 12.70
N LYS A 11 3.95 -17.51 12.74
CA LYS A 11 3.09 -17.82 11.59
C LYS A 11 1.98 -16.79 11.50
N ALA A 12 1.76 -16.25 10.30
CA ALA A 12 0.75 -15.22 10.08
C ALA A 12 -0.17 -15.53 8.90
N ILE A 13 -1.40 -15.04 8.96
CA ILE A 13 -2.30 -14.92 7.78
C ILE A 13 -2.69 -13.46 7.66
N ALA A 14 -2.70 -12.94 6.43
CA ALA A 14 -3.09 -11.58 6.14
C ALA A 14 -4.45 -11.51 5.44
N PHE A 15 -5.28 -10.56 5.86
CA PHE A 15 -6.57 -10.22 5.28
C PHE A 15 -6.51 -8.76 4.85
N VAL A 16 -6.74 -8.50 3.57
CA VAL A 16 -6.56 -7.18 2.97
C VAL A 16 -7.88 -6.70 2.39
N ASP A 17 -8.40 -5.62 2.96
CA ASP A 17 -9.45 -4.82 2.31
C ASP A 17 -8.78 -3.96 1.24
N TYR A 18 -8.75 -4.50 0.02
CA TYR A 18 -8.05 -3.87 -1.10
C TYR A 18 -8.86 -2.73 -1.70
N GLU A 19 -10.18 -2.76 -1.54
CA GLU A 19 -11.05 -1.66 -1.93
C GLU A 19 -10.75 -0.42 -1.09
N TYR A 20 -10.73 -0.58 0.24
CA TYR A 20 -10.28 0.46 1.18
C TYR A 20 -8.89 0.99 0.79
N TRP A 21 -7.92 0.10 0.56
CA TRP A 21 -6.57 0.50 0.24
C TRP A 21 -6.50 1.29 -1.08
N PHE A 22 -7.12 0.77 -2.13
CA PHE A 22 -7.09 1.36 -3.46
C PHE A 22 -7.73 2.75 -3.48
N TYR A 23 -8.96 2.89 -2.99
CA TYR A 23 -9.66 4.17 -3.03
C TYR A 23 -9.01 5.19 -2.09
N SER A 24 -8.55 4.79 -0.91
CA SER A 24 -7.82 5.69 -0.02
C SER A 24 -6.52 6.21 -0.64
N CYS A 25 -5.72 5.34 -1.28
CA CYS A 25 -4.51 5.75 -2.01
C CYS A 25 -4.83 6.68 -3.18
N LYS A 26 -5.85 6.35 -3.97
CA LYS A 26 -6.22 7.09 -5.17
C LYS A 26 -6.78 8.47 -4.85
N GLU A 27 -7.75 8.55 -3.94
CA GLU A 27 -8.50 9.77 -3.66
C GLU A 27 -7.70 10.76 -2.83
N LYS A 28 -6.93 10.28 -1.85
CA LYS A 28 -6.22 11.17 -0.91
C LYS A 28 -4.80 11.50 -1.36
N PHE A 29 -4.14 10.58 -2.06
CA PHE A 29 -2.71 10.70 -2.36
C PHE A 29 -2.40 10.66 -3.87
N SER A 30 -3.39 10.34 -4.71
CA SER A 30 -3.20 10.18 -6.17
C SER A 30 -2.10 9.17 -6.52
N ILE A 31 -1.98 8.11 -5.72
CA ILE A 31 -1.04 6.99 -5.93
C ILE A 31 -1.81 5.68 -6.05
N ALA A 32 -1.14 4.64 -6.54
CA ALA A 32 -1.64 3.27 -6.54
C ALA A 32 -1.10 2.49 -5.34
N PRO A 33 -1.84 1.51 -4.79
CA PRO A 33 -1.32 0.60 -3.77
C PRO A 33 -0.05 -0.15 -4.19
N ASN A 34 0.96 -0.16 -3.32
CA ASN A 34 2.20 -0.92 -3.53
C ASN A 34 2.18 -2.25 -2.76
N ILE A 35 1.35 -3.19 -3.22
CA ILE A 35 1.15 -4.49 -2.56
C ILE A 35 2.43 -5.36 -2.54
N GLN A 36 3.30 -5.21 -3.53
CA GLN A 36 4.61 -5.89 -3.58
C GLN A 36 5.51 -5.45 -2.43
N LYS A 37 5.63 -4.14 -2.20
CA LYS A 37 6.43 -3.56 -1.10
C LYS A 37 5.90 -4.01 0.25
N TRP A 38 4.59 -3.91 0.45
CA TRP A 38 3.97 -4.34 1.71
C TRP A 38 4.13 -5.83 1.98
N LYS A 39 3.96 -6.70 0.96
CA LYS A 39 4.22 -8.15 1.11
C LYS A 39 5.64 -8.41 1.61
N LYS A 40 6.64 -7.77 1.00
CA LYS A 40 8.04 -7.95 1.42
C LYS A 40 8.22 -7.54 2.89
N GLU A 41 7.63 -6.43 3.30
CA GLU A 41 7.69 -5.96 4.70
C GLU A 41 7.12 -6.99 5.68
N ILE A 42 5.96 -7.57 5.40
CA ILE A 42 5.36 -8.58 6.30
C ILE A 42 6.12 -9.91 6.26
N GLU A 43 6.67 -10.31 5.11
CA GLU A 43 7.48 -11.52 4.97
C GLU A 43 8.84 -11.40 5.65
N GLU A 44 9.36 -10.19 5.84
CA GLU A 44 10.55 -9.94 6.65
C GLU A 44 10.30 -10.22 8.14
N LYS A 45 9.08 -9.97 8.63
CA LYS A 45 8.68 -10.10 10.04
C LYS A 45 8.07 -11.47 10.37
N TYR A 46 7.29 -12.05 9.45
CA TYR A 46 6.43 -13.22 9.70
C TYR A 46 6.67 -14.36 8.71
N ASP A 47 6.30 -15.59 9.13
CA ASP A 47 6.12 -16.74 8.24
C ASP A 47 4.67 -16.69 7.72
N VAL A 48 4.46 -15.90 6.66
CA VAL A 48 3.13 -15.63 6.08
C VAL A 48 2.62 -16.86 5.33
N LYS A 49 1.48 -17.40 5.77
CA LYS A 49 0.85 -18.61 5.22
C LYS A 49 -0.08 -18.32 4.06
N ASP A 50 -0.82 -17.23 4.15
CA ASP A 50 -1.71 -16.79 3.09
C ASP A 50 -1.91 -15.28 3.17
N ILE A 51 -2.23 -14.69 2.03
CA ILE A 51 -2.64 -13.30 1.87
C ILE A 51 -3.96 -13.32 1.11
N MET A 52 -5.04 -13.03 1.82
CA MET A 52 -6.40 -13.01 1.29
C MET A 52 -6.78 -11.59 0.93
N ILE A 53 -7.16 -11.37 -0.33
CA ILE A 53 -7.46 -10.05 -0.88
C ILE A 53 -8.96 -9.94 -1.13
N PHE A 54 -9.61 -8.96 -0.50
CA PHE A 54 -11.05 -8.72 -0.59
C PHE A 54 -11.31 -7.40 -1.32
N GLY A 55 -12.35 -7.37 -2.16
CA GLY A 55 -12.80 -6.15 -2.80
C GLY A 55 -13.81 -6.39 -3.92
N ASP A 56 -14.51 -5.32 -4.31
CA ASP A 56 -15.36 -5.28 -5.52
C ASP A 56 -14.52 -4.80 -6.71
N PHE A 57 -14.04 -5.75 -7.52
CA PHE A 57 -13.26 -5.52 -8.72
C PHE A 57 -14.13 -5.33 -9.96
N SER A 58 -15.43 -5.06 -9.83
CA SER A 58 -16.33 -4.83 -10.98
C SER A 58 -16.12 -3.49 -11.70
N HIS A 59 -15.43 -2.52 -11.09
CA HIS A 59 -15.20 -1.20 -11.67
C HIS A 59 -13.83 -1.13 -12.37
N GLU A 60 -13.80 -0.68 -13.63
CA GLU A 60 -12.60 -0.72 -14.50
C GLU A 60 -11.30 -0.23 -13.82
N ASN A 61 -11.41 0.83 -13.01
CA ASN A 61 -10.27 1.41 -12.29
C ASN A 61 -9.56 0.40 -11.37
N ILE A 62 -10.31 -0.33 -10.55
CA ILE A 62 -9.76 -1.29 -9.58
C ILE A 62 -9.56 -2.67 -10.23
N THR A 63 -10.36 -3.02 -11.25
CA THR A 63 -10.14 -4.24 -12.07
C THR A 63 -8.73 -4.28 -12.66
N GLY A 64 -8.19 -3.12 -13.07
CA GLY A 64 -6.83 -2.99 -13.59
C GLY A 64 -5.71 -3.40 -12.62
N GLU A 65 -5.98 -3.49 -11.31
CA GLU A 65 -5.01 -3.95 -10.32
C GLU A 65 -4.95 -5.49 -10.19
N LEU A 66 -5.95 -6.23 -10.68
CA LEU A 66 -5.99 -7.69 -10.59
C LEU A 66 -4.73 -8.39 -11.13
N PRO A 67 -4.13 -8.00 -12.27
CA PRO A 67 -2.89 -8.60 -12.74
C PRO A 67 -1.69 -8.37 -11.81
N LYS A 68 -1.69 -7.30 -11.00
CA LYS A 68 -0.65 -7.06 -9.99
C LYS A 68 -0.91 -7.93 -8.76
N ILE A 69 -2.16 -7.99 -8.31
CA ILE A 69 -2.57 -8.78 -7.15
C ILE A 69 -2.33 -10.28 -7.39
N ARG A 70 -2.66 -10.80 -8.57
CA ARG A 70 -2.45 -12.22 -8.95
C ARG A 70 -0.98 -12.64 -8.97
N ARG A 71 -0.03 -11.71 -9.08
CA ARG A 71 1.41 -12.01 -8.93
C ARG A 71 1.82 -12.20 -7.46
N ILE A 72 0.99 -11.74 -6.54
CA ILE A 72 1.24 -11.76 -5.10
C ILE A 72 0.58 -12.97 -4.44
N THR A 73 -0.69 -13.20 -4.76
CA THR A 73 -1.51 -14.23 -4.15
C THR A 73 -2.56 -14.73 -5.14
N ASN A 74 -2.95 -15.99 -4.97
CA ASN A 74 -4.07 -16.59 -5.70
C ASN A 74 -5.39 -16.49 -4.93
N THR A 75 -5.37 -16.03 -3.67
CA THR A 75 -6.53 -15.94 -2.80
C THR A 75 -7.18 -14.57 -2.93
N ILE A 76 -7.94 -14.38 -4.02
CA ILE A 76 -8.71 -13.16 -4.29
C ILE A 76 -10.20 -13.48 -4.11
N ILE A 77 -10.86 -12.77 -3.20
CA ILE A 77 -12.26 -12.91 -2.86
C ILE A 77 -13.01 -11.71 -3.42
N GLU A 78 -13.77 -11.96 -4.49
CA GLU A 78 -14.64 -10.96 -5.11
C GLU A 78 -15.87 -10.73 -4.24
N THR A 79 -16.06 -9.50 -3.77
CA THR A 79 -17.16 -9.12 -2.87
C THR A 79 -18.24 -8.28 -3.55
N GLY A 80 -18.07 -8.00 -4.86
CA GLY A 80 -19.04 -7.30 -5.68
C GLY A 80 -20.38 -8.03 -5.80
N ASN A 81 -21.48 -7.27 -5.79
CA ASN A 81 -22.82 -7.81 -5.98
C ASN A 81 -23.17 -7.94 -7.47
N THR A 82 -23.69 -9.09 -7.90
CA THR A 82 -24.22 -9.30 -9.25
C THR A 82 -25.58 -8.62 -9.48
N PHE A 83 -26.27 -8.16 -8.44
CA PHE A 83 -27.58 -7.53 -8.52
C PHE A 83 -27.51 -6.01 -8.36
N ALA A 84 -27.61 -5.30 -9.48
CA ALA A 84 -27.49 -3.83 -9.61
C ALA A 84 -28.44 -2.98 -8.75
N LYS A 85 -29.48 -3.54 -8.13
CA LYS A 85 -30.53 -2.78 -7.42
C LYS A 85 -30.32 -2.59 -5.92
N ARG A 86 -29.35 -3.26 -5.30
CA ARG A 86 -28.99 -3.05 -3.88
C ARG A 86 -27.47 -3.20 -3.69
N LYS A 87 -26.74 -2.11 -3.92
CA LYS A 87 -25.30 -2.03 -3.63
C LYS A 87 -25.16 -1.80 -2.12
N LYS A 88 -25.09 -2.89 -1.35
CA LYS A 88 -24.68 -2.87 0.05
C LYS A 88 -23.25 -3.37 0.03
N ASP A 89 -22.30 -2.60 0.55
CA ASP A 89 -20.91 -3.03 0.62
C ASP A 89 -20.82 -4.24 1.55
N MET A 90 -20.51 -5.41 0.97
CA MET A 90 -20.44 -6.69 1.68
C MET A 90 -19.02 -7.10 2.01
N THR A 91 -18.02 -6.32 1.59
CA THR A 91 -16.61 -6.60 1.82
C THR A 91 -16.33 -6.88 3.29
N ASP A 92 -16.80 -6.02 4.21
CA ASP A 92 -16.63 -6.22 5.65
C ASP A 92 -17.20 -7.55 6.14
N PHE A 93 -18.43 -7.87 5.72
CA PHE A 93 -19.11 -9.09 6.16
C PHE A 93 -18.41 -10.35 5.66
N VAL A 94 -18.01 -10.37 4.40
CA VAL A 94 -17.29 -11.50 3.80
C VAL A 94 -15.90 -11.64 4.45
N MET A 95 -15.18 -10.54 4.63
CA MET A 95 -13.87 -10.56 5.28
C MET A 95 -13.96 -11.04 6.73
N LEU A 96 -14.96 -10.58 7.49
CA LEU A 96 -15.22 -11.07 8.86
C LEU A 96 -15.46 -12.58 8.89
N ASP A 97 -16.30 -13.10 7.99
CA ASP A 97 -16.56 -14.55 7.88
C ASP A 97 -15.26 -15.33 7.64
N TYR A 98 -14.43 -14.90 6.70
CA TYR A 98 -13.13 -15.53 6.42
C TYR A 98 -12.17 -15.47 7.61
N ILE A 99 -12.14 -14.36 8.37
CA ILE A 99 -11.33 -14.25 9.59
C ILE A 99 -11.78 -15.29 10.63
N TYR A 100 -13.09 -15.44 10.85
CA TYR A 100 -13.62 -16.43 11.79
C TYR A 100 -13.33 -17.86 11.33
N GLN A 101 -13.52 -18.17 10.05
CA GLN A 101 -13.19 -19.49 9.50
C GLN A 101 -11.70 -19.81 9.62
N ALA A 102 -10.83 -18.84 9.33
CA ALA A 102 -9.38 -19.01 9.46
C ALA A 102 -8.97 -19.29 10.92
N THR A 103 -9.66 -18.66 11.88
CA THR A 103 -9.44 -18.90 13.32
C THR A 103 -9.70 -20.35 13.72
N GLU A 104 -10.69 -21.01 13.10
CA GLU A 104 -11.01 -22.41 13.37
C GLU A 104 -10.13 -23.38 12.57
N ASN A 105 -9.80 -23.04 11.32
CA ASN A 105 -9.07 -23.91 10.39
C ASN A 105 -7.54 -23.84 10.55
N HIS A 106 -7.01 -22.71 11.02
CA HIS A 106 -5.57 -22.44 11.14
C HIS A 106 -5.17 -22.20 12.60
N LYS A 107 -5.34 -23.24 13.43
CA LYS A 107 -5.01 -23.17 14.87
C LYS A 107 -3.54 -22.89 15.15
N ASP A 108 -2.66 -23.25 14.20
CA ASP A 108 -1.21 -23.06 14.26
C ASP A 108 -0.74 -21.65 13.86
N VAL A 109 -1.64 -20.77 13.41
CA VAL A 109 -1.32 -19.36 13.11
C VAL A 109 -1.35 -18.55 14.38
N ASP A 110 -0.29 -17.80 14.64
CA ASP A 110 -0.10 -17.02 15.86
C ASP A 110 -0.51 -15.56 15.70
N THR A 111 -0.51 -15.06 14.46
CA THR A 111 -0.68 -13.64 14.14
C THR A 111 -1.67 -13.44 12.98
N TYR A 112 -2.60 -12.52 13.15
CA TYR A 112 -3.56 -12.11 12.15
C TYR A 112 -3.20 -10.69 11.71
N ILE A 113 -2.94 -10.51 10.42
CA ILE A 113 -2.60 -9.20 9.85
C ILE A 113 -3.83 -8.69 9.11
N LEU A 114 -4.39 -7.56 9.53
CA LEU A 114 -5.56 -6.95 8.92
C LEU A 114 -5.14 -5.64 8.26
N PHE A 115 -5.29 -5.53 6.95
CA PHE A 115 -5.10 -4.28 6.23
C PHE A 115 -6.46 -3.64 6.00
N THR A 116 -6.88 -2.78 6.93
CA THR A 116 -8.13 -2.03 6.87
C THR A 116 -8.07 -0.84 7.84
N GLY A 117 -8.72 0.25 7.47
CA GLY A 117 -8.91 1.41 8.33
C GLY A 117 -10.21 1.37 9.12
N ASP A 118 -11.11 0.41 8.85
CA ASP A 118 -12.48 0.42 9.35
C ASP A 118 -12.61 -0.04 10.80
N GLY A 119 -13.23 0.80 11.63
CA GLY A 119 -13.56 0.51 13.02
C GLY A 119 -14.53 -0.66 13.21
N HIS A 120 -15.30 -1.06 12.19
CA HIS A 120 -16.22 -2.21 12.30
C HIS A 120 -15.48 -3.52 12.64
N PHE A 121 -14.20 -3.65 12.30
CA PHE A 121 -13.37 -4.80 12.64
C PHE A 121 -12.93 -4.85 14.11
N GLN A 122 -13.17 -3.79 14.91
CA GLN A 122 -12.76 -3.73 16.31
C GLN A 122 -13.21 -4.97 17.12
N SER A 123 -14.42 -5.46 16.83
CA SER A 123 -15.02 -6.59 17.56
C SER A 123 -14.30 -7.91 17.24
N VAL A 124 -13.91 -8.15 15.98
CA VAL A 124 -13.13 -9.35 15.62
C VAL A 124 -11.71 -9.27 16.14
N VAL A 125 -11.09 -8.08 16.16
CA VAL A 125 -9.76 -7.87 16.74
C VAL A 125 -9.76 -8.25 18.23
N LYS A 126 -10.73 -7.74 19.01
CA LYS A 126 -10.89 -8.10 20.43
C LYS A 126 -11.14 -9.58 20.63
N TYR A 127 -11.88 -10.23 19.75
CA TYR A 127 -12.13 -11.67 19.82
C TYR A 127 -10.84 -12.46 19.60
N LEU A 128 -10.07 -12.13 18.56
CA LEU A 128 -8.80 -12.78 18.25
C LEU A 128 -7.79 -12.61 19.39
N SER A 129 -7.61 -11.39 19.89
CA SER A 129 -6.65 -11.11 20.96
C SER A 129 -7.10 -11.68 22.31
N ASN A 130 -8.29 -11.32 22.78
CA ASN A 130 -8.70 -11.61 24.16
C ASN A 130 -9.30 -13.00 24.34
N LYS A 131 -9.92 -13.58 23.31
CA LYS A 131 -10.57 -14.90 23.40
C LYS A 131 -9.75 -16.01 22.78
N LYS A 132 -8.99 -15.72 21.73
CA LYS A 132 -8.20 -16.72 20.99
C LYS A 132 -6.71 -16.64 21.26
N GLY A 133 -6.24 -15.62 22.00
CA GLY A 133 -4.83 -15.44 22.34
C GLY A 133 -3.94 -15.26 21.12
N LYS A 134 -4.48 -14.65 20.05
CA LYS A 134 -3.76 -14.37 18.81
C LYS A 134 -3.26 -12.93 18.81
N ASP A 135 -2.10 -12.71 18.22
CA ASP A 135 -1.66 -11.34 17.94
C ASP A 135 -2.44 -10.81 16.75
N VAL A 136 -2.82 -9.54 16.81
CA VAL A 136 -3.50 -8.86 15.71
C VAL A 136 -2.72 -7.61 15.34
N VAL A 137 -2.20 -7.56 14.11
CA VAL A 137 -1.51 -6.40 13.57
C VAL A 137 -2.43 -5.74 12.56
N VAL A 138 -2.76 -4.48 12.78
CA VAL A 138 -3.61 -3.70 11.87
C VAL A 138 -2.74 -2.73 11.06
N TYR A 139 -2.91 -2.75 9.75
CA TYR A 139 -2.33 -1.77 8.83
C TYR A 139 -3.43 -0.83 8.36
N GLY A 140 -3.16 0.48 8.42
CA GLY A 140 -4.07 1.51 7.94
C GLY A 140 -3.32 2.65 7.28
N LEU A 141 -4.03 3.39 6.43
CA LEU A 141 -3.49 4.55 5.71
C LEU A 141 -3.69 5.84 6.51
N PRO A 142 -2.82 6.84 6.31
CA PRO A 142 -3.02 8.17 6.88
C PRO A 142 -4.44 8.71 6.61
N ASP A 143 -4.97 9.44 7.59
CA ASP A 143 -6.30 10.08 7.57
C ASP A 143 -7.52 9.14 7.42
N SER A 144 -7.33 7.82 7.42
CA SER A 144 -8.43 6.84 7.29
C SER A 144 -8.34 5.69 8.28
N PHE A 145 -7.36 5.72 9.19
CA PHE A 145 -7.13 4.65 10.15
C PHE A 145 -7.93 4.90 11.44
N SER A 146 -8.94 4.07 11.72
CA SER A 146 -9.75 4.18 12.93
C SER A 146 -8.93 4.07 14.22
N LYS A 147 -8.99 5.09 15.07
CA LYS A 147 -8.37 5.06 16.41
C LYS A 147 -8.90 3.92 17.27
N GLN A 148 -10.20 3.65 17.19
CA GLN A 148 -10.82 2.56 17.96
C GLN A 148 -10.30 1.18 17.54
N LEU A 149 -9.90 1.02 16.27
CA LEU A 149 -9.29 -0.21 15.77
C LEU A 149 -7.82 -0.30 16.22
N GLN A 150 -7.07 0.81 16.14
CA GLN A 150 -5.69 0.90 16.61
C GLN A 150 -5.58 0.54 18.10
N ASP A 151 -6.46 1.10 18.94
CA ASP A 151 -6.45 0.93 20.40
C ASP A 151 -6.63 -0.52 20.86
N VAL A 152 -7.20 -1.39 20.02
CA VAL A 152 -7.57 -2.77 20.40
C VAL A 152 -6.66 -3.82 19.79
N ALA A 153 -5.85 -3.44 18.81
CA ALA A 153 -4.91 -4.31 18.15
C ALA A 153 -3.67 -4.55 19.02
N THR A 154 -2.93 -5.62 18.73
CA THR A 154 -1.64 -5.87 19.34
C THR A 154 -0.59 -4.88 18.84
N ASP A 155 -0.66 -4.55 17.55
CA ASP A 155 0.17 -3.52 16.95
C ASP A 155 -0.62 -2.81 15.83
N ALA A 156 -0.35 -1.52 15.66
CA ALA A 156 -1.03 -0.67 14.70
C ALA A 156 0.00 0.08 13.86
N ILE A 157 0.02 -0.20 12.56
CA ILE A 157 1.02 0.28 11.63
C ILE A 157 0.37 1.25 10.65
N LEU A 158 0.79 2.51 10.72
CA LEU A 158 0.46 3.49 9.69
C LEU A 158 1.38 3.27 8.49
N VAL A 159 0.80 3.07 7.31
CA VAL A 159 1.58 2.86 6.09
C VAL A 159 2.32 4.14 5.71
N ASP A 160 3.63 4.01 5.52
CA ASP A 160 4.48 5.09 4.99
C ASP A 160 4.31 5.19 3.48
N LEU A 161 3.76 6.33 3.05
CA LEU A 161 3.48 6.65 1.65
C LEU A 161 4.45 7.68 1.07
N ASP A 162 5.40 8.21 1.85
CA ASP A 162 6.24 9.33 1.43
C ASP A 162 7.06 8.99 0.18
N GLY A 163 7.66 7.79 0.15
CA GLY A 163 8.40 7.31 -1.01
C GLY A 163 7.53 7.14 -2.26
N ASP A 164 6.31 6.61 -2.10
CA ASP A 164 5.38 6.40 -3.22
C ASP A 164 4.84 7.74 -3.77
N ILE A 165 4.61 8.72 -2.88
CA ILE A 165 4.24 10.10 -3.26
C ILE A 165 5.40 10.81 -3.97
N GLN A 166 6.63 10.65 -3.47
CA GLN A 166 7.83 11.21 -4.10
C GLN A 166 8.02 10.64 -5.51
N GLU A 167 7.95 9.32 -5.69
CA GLU A 167 8.05 8.69 -7.02
C GLU A 167 6.98 9.24 -7.98
N ARG A 168 5.72 9.34 -7.51
CA ARG A 168 4.62 9.94 -8.28
C ARG A 168 4.92 11.38 -8.69
N ASN A 169 5.40 12.21 -7.75
CA ASN A 169 5.77 13.60 -8.01
C ASN A 169 6.85 13.69 -9.10
N CYS A 170 7.90 12.89 -8.98
CA CYS A 170 9.01 12.87 -9.94
C CYS A 170 8.55 12.41 -11.32
N ARG A 171 7.72 11.37 -11.41
CA ARG A 171 7.15 10.92 -12.68
C ARG A 171 6.27 11.99 -13.33
N MET A 172 5.46 12.71 -12.56
CA MET A 172 4.67 13.83 -13.10
C MET A 172 5.55 14.95 -13.64
N ILE A 173 6.63 15.29 -12.93
CA ILE A 173 7.61 16.28 -13.38
C ILE A 173 8.26 15.83 -14.69
N LEU A 174 8.74 14.59 -14.78
CA LEU A 174 9.36 14.04 -16.00
C LEU A 174 8.41 13.99 -17.19
N ASN A 175 7.16 13.54 -16.97
CA ASN A 175 6.16 13.51 -18.04
C ASN A 175 5.85 14.91 -18.55
N ASN A 176 5.73 15.90 -17.65
CA ASN A 176 5.56 17.29 -18.05
C ASN A 176 6.80 17.80 -18.80
N MET A 177 8.02 17.43 -18.39
CA MET A 177 9.24 17.80 -19.11
C MET A 177 9.29 17.21 -20.52
N ALA A 178 8.88 15.95 -20.71
CA ALA A 178 8.81 15.33 -22.04
C ALA A 178 7.76 16.01 -22.95
N ILE A 179 6.64 16.45 -22.38
CA ILE A 179 5.61 17.24 -23.10
C ILE A 179 6.14 18.65 -23.44
N ILE A 180 7.01 19.20 -22.60
CA ILE A 180 7.63 20.52 -22.77
C ILE A 180 8.73 20.49 -23.84
N GLU A 181 9.47 19.40 -23.98
CA GLU A 181 10.48 19.22 -25.03
C GLU A 181 9.85 19.30 -26.44
N ASP A 182 8.58 18.90 -26.58
CA ASP A 182 7.80 18.97 -27.82
C ASP A 182 7.21 20.39 -28.09
N LYS A 183 7.41 21.35 -27.17
CA LYS A 183 6.90 22.74 -27.27
C LYS A 183 8.02 23.75 -27.05
N SER A 184 8.49 24.37 -28.14
CA SER A 184 9.61 25.32 -28.19
C SER A 184 9.55 26.46 -27.15
N ASP A 185 8.36 26.96 -26.81
CA ASP A 185 8.20 28.10 -25.90
C ASP A 185 8.34 27.75 -24.41
N ILE A 186 8.18 26.47 -24.02
CA ILE A 186 8.24 26.08 -22.60
C ILE A 186 9.65 25.61 -22.20
N MET A 187 10.43 25.04 -23.13
CA MET A 187 11.86 24.78 -22.90
C MET A 187 12.64 26.07 -22.60
N ALA A 188 12.25 27.20 -23.20
CA ALA A 188 12.79 28.51 -22.86
C ALA A 188 12.59 28.87 -21.39
N ASN A 189 11.45 28.53 -20.79
CA ASN A 189 11.14 28.81 -19.38
C ASN A 189 11.85 27.85 -18.41
N PHE A 190 12.06 26.59 -18.80
CA PHE A 190 12.85 25.64 -18.01
C PHE A 190 14.34 26.00 -18.00
N LEU A 191 14.90 26.31 -19.17
CA LEU A 191 16.26 26.83 -19.29
C LEU A 191 16.41 28.13 -18.50
N GLN A 192 15.40 29.01 -18.53
CA GLN A 192 15.36 30.19 -17.66
C GLN A 192 15.34 29.83 -16.17
N ALA A 193 14.61 28.81 -15.75
CA ALA A 193 14.61 28.38 -14.35
C ALA A 193 15.97 27.81 -13.93
N VAL A 194 16.59 26.99 -14.78
CA VAL A 194 17.97 26.48 -14.60
C VAL A 194 18.97 27.62 -14.55
N GLU A 195 18.92 28.56 -15.50
CA GLU A 195 19.76 29.75 -15.57
C GLU A 195 19.57 30.66 -14.34
N THR A 196 18.32 30.89 -13.92
CA THR A 196 17.99 31.76 -12.77
C THR A 196 18.51 31.17 -11.47
N VAL A 197 18.31 29.86 -11.26
CA VAL A 197 18.75 29.17 -10.04
C VAL A 197 20.26 28.95 -10.05
N SER A 198 20.85 28.66 -11.21
CA SER A 198 22.31 28.58 -11.41
C SER A 198 23.00 29.89 -11.04
N LYS A 199 22.49 31.03 -11.54
CA LYS A 199 22.98 32.38 -11.19
C LYS A 199 22.80 32.70 -9.70
N ALA A 200 21.68 32.32 -9.10
CA ALA A 200 21.43 32.54 -7.67
C ALA A 200 22.31 31.67 -6.75
N SER A 201 22.69 30.48 -7.22
CA SER A 201 23.43 29.46 -6.44
C SER A 201 24.93 29.44 -6.74
N ASN A 202 25.38 30.19 -7.75
CA ASN A 202 26.74 30.22 -8.28
C ASN A 202 27.29 28.84 -8.71
N ILE A 203 26.39 27.97 -9.20
CA ILE A 203 26.70 26.63 -9.72
C ILE A 203 26.59 26.69 -11.25
N PRO A 204 27.55 26.19 -12.04
CA PRO A 204 27.45 26.15 -13.50
C PRO A 204 26.15 25.50 -14.00
N GLU A 205 25.53 26.07 -15.03
CA GLU A 205 24.23 25.59 -15.56
C GLU A 205 24.25 24.11 -15.96
N GLU A 206 25.35 23.67 -16.59
CA GLU A 206 25.54 22.27 -16.99
C GLU A 206 25.62 21.34 -15.77
N GLU A 207 26.30 21.78 -14.70
CA GLU A 207 26.41 21.02 -13.47
C GLU A 207 25.07 20.94 -12.73
N PHE A 208 24.36 22.07 -12.64
CA PHE A 208 23.03 22.12 -12.01
C PHE A 208 22.00 21.31 -12.80
N GLY A 209 22.00 21.41 -14.13
CA GLY A 209 21.14 20.60 -15.00
C GLY A 209 21.40 19.10 -14.83
N ASN A 210 22.67 18.69 -14.78
CA ASN A 210 23.05 17.31 -14.50
C ASN A 210 22.64 16.85 -13.09
N MET A 211 22.79 17.71 -12.08
CA MET A 211 22.32 17.41 -10.72
C MET A 211 20.81 17.23 -10.66
N LEU A 212 20.04 18.09 -11.33
CA LEU A 212 18.59 18.04 -11.35
C LEU A 212 18.10 16.78 -12.08
N MET A 213 18.71 16.45 -13.21
CA MET A 213 18.45 15.21 -13.94
C MET A 213 18.85 13.96 -13.13
N LYS A 214 19.97 14.01 -12.42
CA LYS A 214 20.41 12.91 -11.55
C LYS A 214 19.47 12.74 -10.36
N ALA A 215 19.06 13.82 -9.72
CA ALA A 215 18.08 13.79 -8.62
C ALA A 215 16.75 13.21 -9.10
N LEU A 216 16.26 13.62 -10.28
CA LEU A 216 15.04 13.07 -10.87
C LEU A 216 15.17 11.57 -11.18
N LYS A 217 16.30 11.11 -11.73
CA LYS A 217 16.56 9.69 -11.99
C LYS A 217 16.66 8.86 -10.70
N THR A 218 17.37 9.37 -9.70
CA THR A 218 17.48 8.72 -8.38
C THR A 218 16.12 8.63 -7.68
N CYS A 219 15.27 9.65 -7.79
CA CYS A 219 13.91 9.60 -7.24
C CYS A 219 12.96 8.65 -7.99
N CYS A 220 13.27 8.25 -9.23
CA CYS A 220 12.44 7.33 -10.02
C CYS A 220 12.92 5.87 -9.98
N GLY A 221 13.99 5.55 -9.25
CA GLY A 221 14.49 4.18 -9.11
C GLY A 221 15.14 3.61 -10.38
N GLU A 222 15.41 4.43 -11.40
CA GLU A 222 16.17 4.04 -12.58
C GLU A 222 17.66 4.26 -12.31
N VAL A 223 18.35 3.18 -11.89
CA VAL A 223 19.82 3.08 -11.92
C VAL A 223 20.21 2.19 -13.10
#